data_AF-A0A840YN93-F1
#
_entry.id   AF-A0A840YN93-F1
#
_cell.length_a   1.000
_cell.length_b   1.000
_cell.length_c   1.000
_cell.angle_alpha   90.00
_cell.angle_beta   90.00
_cell.angle_gamma   90.00
#
_symmetry.space_group_name_H-M   'P 1'
#
loop_
_entity.id
_entity.type
_entity.pdbx_description
1 polymer ?
#
loop_
_entity_poly.entity_id
_entity_poly.type
_entity_poly.pdbx_seq_one_letter_code
_entity_poly.pdbx_strand_id
1 'polypeptide(L)'
;MVNRSIVLTALGCFFAGAVFAVLLFRSGSPSALTGDLDSEWRKASVQFDTRLRERFPPGTPIASLARELQEQGFAPTWYEVGGEYGAVRQEGNFPCSVAARVYWQPGPNSTLASIRGVYREEGCL
;
A
#
# COMPACT_ATOMS: atom_id res chain seq x y z
N MET A 1 53.15 -26.59 -25.61
CA MET A 1 53.08 -25.96 -24.28
C MET A 1 52.02 -24.88 -24.33
N VAL A 2 51.07 -24.89 -23.37
CA VAL A 2 50.03 -23.87 -23.08
C VAL A 2 48.92 -23.75 -24.17
N ASN A 3 47.60 -23.80 -23.94
CA ASN A 3 46.77 -23.94 -22.74
C ASN A 3 45.39 -24.52 -23.14
N ARG A 4 44.72 -25.20 -22.20
CA ARG A 4 43.28 -25.48 -22.24
C ARG A 4 42.49 -24.20 -21.93
N SER A 5 41.24 -24.16 -22.40
CA SER A 5 40.04 -23.64 -21.70
C SER A 5 39.27 -22.51 -22.40
N ILE A 6 37.95 -22.58 -22.20
CA ILE A 6 36.94 -21.52 -22.27
C ILE A 6 36.26 -21.34 -23.65
N VAL A 7 35.32 -22.24 -23.96
CA VAL A 7 34.08 -21.87 -24.67
C VAL A 7 32.92 -22.55 -23.96
N LEU A 8 32.54 -22.03 -22.80
CA LEU A 8 31.35 -22.43 -22.05
C LEU A 8 31.00 -21.29 -21.10
N THR A 9 30.22 -20.31 -21.58
CA THR A 9 29.23 -19.53 -20.82
C THR A 9 28.73 -18.38 -21.69
N ALA A 10 27.81 -18.68 -22.61
CA ALA A 10 27.05 -17.67 -23.33
C ALA A 10 25.58 -18.11 -23.38
N LEU A 11 24.95 -18.30 -22.21
CA LEU A 11 23.49 -18.55 -22.09
C LEU A 11 22.93 -18.29 -20.68
N GLY A 12 23.70 -17.68 -19.76
CA GLY A 12 23.32 -17.52 -18.35
C GLY A 12 22.84 -16.12 -17.92
N CYS A 13 23.01 -15.08 -18.75
CA CYS A 13 22.83 -13.69 -18.29
C CYS A 13 21.44 -13.07 -18.54
N PHE A 14 20.55 -13.72 -19.29
CA PHE A 14 19.26 -13.11 -19.63
C PHE A 14 18.14 -13.35 -18.62
N PHE A 15 18.21 -14.40 -17.79
CA PHE A 15 17.15 -14.69 -16.82
C PHE A 15 17.28 -13.91 -15.51
N ALA A 16 18.49 -13.49 -15.12
CA ALA A 16 18.69 -12.71 -13.90
C ALA A 16 18.12 -11.28 -14.02
N GLY A 17 18.20 -10.66 -15.19
CA GLY A 17 17.70 -9.29 -15.42
C GLY A 17 16.17 -9.19 -15.37
N ALA A 18 15.46 -10.17 -15.93
CA ALA A 18 14.00 -10.17 -15.94
C ALA A 18 13.39 -10.42 -14.55
N VAL A 19 13.97 -11.34 -13.77
CA VAL A 19 13.51 -11.60 -12.39
C VAL A 19 13.80 -10.40 -11.49
N PHE A 20 14.94 -9.72 -11.67
CA PHE A 20 15.28 -8.53 -10.90
C PHE A 20 14.38 -7.32 -11.25
N ALA A 21 14.00 -7.16 -12.52
CA ALA A 21 13.05 -6.12 -12.93
C ALA A 21 11.64 -6.37 -12.35
N VAL A 22 11.15 -7.62 -12.37
CA VAL A 22 9.82 -7.94 -11.79
C VAL A 22 9.76 -7.70 -10.28
N LEU A 23 10.89 -7.82 -9.57
CA LEU A 23 10.96 -7.51 -8.12
C LEU A 23 10.95 -6.01 -7.82
N LEU A 24 11.36 -5.15 -8.75
CA LEU A 24 11.36 -3.70 -8.59
C LEU A 24 10.05 -3.03 -9.05
N PHE A 25 9.25 -3.71 -9.87
CA PHE A 25 7.94 -3.25 -10.34
C PHE A 25 6.79 -3.96 -9.65
N ARG A 26 6.87 -4.15 -8.33
CA ARG A 26 5.69 -4.52 -7.54
C ARG A 26 4.83 -3.27 -7.37
N SER A 27 4.26 -2.77 -8.47
CA SER A 27 3.16 -1.82 -8.47
C SER A 27 2.09 -2.40 -7.55
N GLY A 28 1.92 -1.84 -6.35
CA GLY A 28 0.95 -2.34 -5.38
C GLY A 28 -0.41 -2.46 -6.08
N SER A 29 -1.14 -3.55 -5.80
CA SER A 29 -2.46 -3.83 -6.42
C SER A 29 -3.26 -2.54 -6.58
N PRO A 30 -3.84 -2.21 -7.74
CA PRO A 30 -4.58 -0.96 -7.91
C PRO A 30 -5.63 -0.83 -6.80
N SER A 31 -5.60 0.29 -6.09
CA SER A 31 -6.49 0.55 -4.94
C SER A 31 -7.48 1.61 -5.35
N ALA A 32 -8.78 1.31 -5.27
CA ALA A 32 -9.83 2.27 -5.60
C ALA A 32 -9.85 3.46 -4.64
N LEU A 33 -9.36 3.25 -3.41
CA LEU A 33 -9.23 4.31 -2.42
C LEU A 33 -8.14 5.33 -2.81
N THR A 34 -7.06 4.90 -3.47
CA THR A 34 -5.88 5.73 -3.77
C THR A 34 -5.60 5.96 -5.25
N GLY A 35 -6.36 5.35 -6.16
CA GLY A 35 -6.23 5.56 -7.59
C GLY A 35 -6.69 6.95 -8.02
N ASP A 36 -6.01 7.59 -8.97
CA ASP A 36 -6.39 8.89 -9.54
C ASP A 36 -6.64 9.97 -8.47
N LEU A 37 -5.81 10.00 -7.42
CA LEU A 37 -5.78 11.11 -6.48
C LEU A 37 -5.14 12.34 -7.12
N ASP A 38 -5.51 13.52 -6.63
CA ASP A 38 -4.90 14.79 -7.03
C ASP A 38 -3.37 14.78 -6.82
N SER A 39 -2.63 15.49 -7.67
CA SER A 39 -1.18 15.66 -7.52
C SER A 39 -0.78 16.50 -6.29
N GLU A 40 -1.68 17.36 -5.80
CA GLU A 40 -1.44 18.15 -4.60
C GLU A 40 -1.78 17.34 -3.34
N TRP A 41 -0.79 17.12 -2.47
CA TRP A 41 -0.91 16.30 -1.27
C TRP A 41 -2.13 16.58 -0.39
N ARG A 42 -2.43 17.86 -0.17
CA ARG A 42 -3.57 18.26 0.66
C ARG A 42 -4.90 17.86 0.02
N LYS A 43 -5.03 18.02 -1.30
CA LYS A 43 -6.24 17.63 -2.04
C LYS A 43 -6.34 16.11 -2.12
N ALA A 44 -5.23 15.42 -2.39
CA ALA A 44 -5.15 13.97 -2.40
C ALA A 44 -5.62 13.36 -1.08
N SER A 45 -5.15 13.88 0.06
CA SER A 45 -5.58 13.39 1.38
C SER A 45 -7.05 13.64 1.67
N VAL A 46 -7.60 14.76 1.22
CA VAL A 46 -9.05 15.03 1.37
C VAL A 46 -9.86 14.06 0.51
N GLN A 47 -9.48 13.86 -0.76
CA GLN A 47 -10.16 12.91 -1.65
C GLN A 47 -10.10 11.48 -1.11
N PHE A 48 -8.95 11.06 -0.59
CA PHE A 48 -8.78 9.76 0.04
C PHE A 48 -9.70 9.59 1.26
N ASP A 49 -9.72 10.55 2.18
CA ASP A 49 -10.61 10.52 3.36
C ASP A 49 -12.10 10.51 2.96
N THR A 50 -12.49 11.31 1.96
CA THR A 50 -13.85 11.33 1.43
C THR A 50 -14.26 9.97 0.88
N ARG A 51 -13.47 9.38 -0.03
CA ARG A 51 -13.76 8.07 -0.62
C ARG A 51 -13.84 6.97 0.44
N LEU A 52 -12.96 7.03 1.43
CA LEU A 52 -12.93 6.07 2.52
C LEU A 52 -14.23 6.12 3.34
N ARG A 53 -14.72 7.33 3.69
CA ARG A 53 -15.97 7.50 4.44
C ARG A 53 -17.21 7.15 3.63
N GLU A 54 -17.21 7.45 2.33
CA GLU A 54 -18.29 7.08 1.41
C GLU A 54 -18.37 5.56 1.25
N ARG A 55 -17.21 4.89 1.16
CA ARG A 55 -17.12 3.44 1.01
C ARG A 55 -17.46 2.69 2.29
N PHE A 56 -17.07 3.24 3.45
CA PHE A 56 -17.25 2.61 4.76
C PHE A 56 -17.98 3.56 5.72
N PRO A 57 -19.30 3.71 5.58
CA PRO A 57 -20.09 4.51 6.53
C PRO A 57 -20.14 3.84 7.91
N PRO A 58 -20.45 4.60 8.98
CA PRO A 58 -20.71 4.03 10.30
C PRO A 58 -21.75 2.90 10.25
N GLY A 59 -21.50 1.83 11.00
CA GLY A 59 -22.29 0.59 10.95
C GLY A 59 -21.71 -0.48 10.02
N THR A 60 -20.69 -0.17 9.21
CA THR A 60 -19.98 -1.17 8.40
C THR A 60 -19.38 -2.27 9.28
N PRO A 61 -19.57 -3.57 8.99
CA PRO A 61 -18.91 -4.64 9.73
C PRO A 61 -17.38 -4.54 9.63
N ILE A 62 -16.68 -4.56 10.77
CA ILE A 62 -15.22 -4.43 10.81
C ILE A 62 -14.53 -5.55 10.02
N ALA A 63 -15.10 -6.75 10.00
CA ALA A 63 -14.59 -7.86 9.19
C ALA A 63 -14.63 -7.56 7.69
N SER A 64 -15.66 -6.87 7.19
CA SER A 64 -15.73 -6.46 5.78
C SER A 64 -14.72 -5.37 5.48
N LEU A 65 -14.60 -4.37 6.36
CA LEU A 65 -13.58 -3.32 6.27
C LEU A 65 -12.18 -3.91 6.17
N ALA A 66 -11.81 -4.80 7.11
CA ALA A 66 -10.48 -5.41 7.16
C ALA A 66 -10.17 -6.22 5.89
N ARG A 67 -11.13 -7.01 5.40
CA ARG A 67 -10.99 -7.78 4.15
C ARG A 67 -10.80 -6.86 2.94
N GLU A 68 -11.63 -5.84 2.77
CA GLU A 68 -11.53 -4.93 1.62
C GLU A 68 -10.25 -4.09 1.66
N LEU A 69 -9.79 -3.68 2.84
CA LEU A 69 -8.50 -3.01 3.00
C LEU A 69 -7.35 -3.94 2.62
N GLN A 70 -7.38 -5.20 3.04
CA GLN A 70 -6.37 -6.19 2.69
C GLN A 70 -6.34 -6.47 1.18
N GLU A 71 -7.49 -6.60 0.52
CA GLU A 71 -7.61 -6.76 -0.94
C GLU A 71 -7.02 -5.54 -1.68
N GLN A 72 -7.17 -4.36 -1.09
CA GLN A 72 -6.55 -3.12 -1.57
C GLN A 72 -5.11 -2.93 -1.08
N GLY A 73 -4.43 -3.97 -0.58
CA GLY A 73 -3.01 -3.92 -0.23
C GLY A 73 -2.66 -3.10 1.00
N PHE A 74 -3.64 -2.76 1.85
CA PHE A 74 -3.36 -2.21 3.18
C PHE A 74 -2.98 -3.33 4.14
N ALA A 75 -1.90 -3.11 4.89
CA ALA A 75 -1.47 -3.99 5.97
C ALA A 75 -1.90 -3.41 7.33
N PRO A 76 -2.41 -4.22 8.26
CA PRO A 76 -2.77 -3.74 9.59
C PRO A 76 -1.55 -3.19 10.32
N THR A 77 -1.74 -2.08 11.03
CA THR A 77 -0.74 -1.60 11.98
C THR A 77 -0.90 -2.37 13.28
N TRP A 78 0.23 -2.79 13.85
CA TRP A 78 0.37 -3.64 15.02
C TRP A 78 0.03 -2.91 16.33
N TYR A 79 -0.40 -1.64 16.26
CA TYR A 79 -0.72 -0.82 17.40
C TYR A 79 -2.05 -0.11 17.24
N GLU A 80 -2.86 -0.21 18.29
CA GLU A 80 -3.98 0.68 18.55
C GLU A 80 -3.42 1.97 19.17
N VAL A 81 -3.69 3.13 18.58
CA VAL A 81 -3.24 4.43 19.12
C VAL A 81 -4.48 5.24 19.46
N GLY A 82 -4.67 5.48 20.76
CA GLY A 82 -5.79 6.30 21.24
C GLY A 82 -7.18 5.69 21.01
N GLY A 83 -7.30 4.36 21.00
CA GLY A 83 -8.58 3.67 20.74
C GLY A 83 -8.85 3.38 19.26
N GLU A 84 -7.95 3.79 18.37
CA GLU A 84 -8.08 3.59 16.93
C GLU A 84 -7.17 2.46 16.46
N TYR A 85 -7.75 1.57 15.67
CA TYR A 85 -7.03 0.59 14.87
C TYR A 85 -6.53 1.26 13.59
N GLY A 86 -5.47 0.74 13.01
CA GLY A 86 -4.88 1.30 11.81
C GLY A 86 -4.52 0.27 10.76
N ALA A 87 -4.44 0.73 9.52
CA ALA A 87 -3.86 0.00 8.41
C ALA A 87 -3.10 0.97 7.49
N VAL A 88 -2.02 0.50 6.87
CA VAL A 88 -1.15 1.31 6.01
C VAL A 88 -0.90 0.60 4.69
N ARG A 89 -0.91 1.39 3.63
CA ARG A 89 -0.47 1.00 2.30
C ARG A 89 0.63 1.96 1.87
N GLN A 90 1.78 1.43 1.48
CA GLN A 90 2.89 2.21 0.95
C GLN A 90 2.75 2.31 -0.57
N GLU A 91 2.80 3.53 -1.09
CA GLU A 91 2.63 3.89 -2.50
C GLU A 91 3.81 4.77 -2.96
N GLY A 92 5.04 4.28 -2.82
CA GLY A 92 6.22 5.01 -3.27
C GLY A 92 7.27 4.07 -3.82
N ASN A 93 7.92 4.50 -4.90
CA ASN A 93 9.17 3.93 -5.35
C ASN A 93 10.31 4.82 -4.87
N PHE A 94 11.47 4.19 -4.60
CA PHE A 94 12.70 4.89 -4.26
C PHE A 94 12.94 6.07 -5.23
N PRO A 95 13.22 7.28 -4.75
CA PRO A 95 13.61 7.62 -3.38
C PRO A 95 12.50 8.14 -2.44
N CYS A 96 11.28 8.41 -2.92
CA CYS A 96 10.23 9.04 -2.10
C CYS A 96 9.14 8.04 -1.67
N SER A 97 8.91 7.94 -0.36
CA SER A 97 7.89 7.07 0.22
C SER A 97 6.57 7.84 0.37
N VAL A 98 5.48 7.32 -0.19
CA VAL A 98 4.13 7.83 0.08
C VAL A 98 3.37 6.77 0.86
N ALA A 99 2.55 7.17 1.82
CA ALA A 99 1.72 6.24 2.58
C ALA A 99 0.25 6.71 2.61
N ALA A 100 -0.65 5.78 2.31
CA ALA A 100 -2.06 5.87 2.63
C ALA A 100 -2.30 5.16 3.97
N ARG A 101 -2.84 5.89 4.95
CA ARG A 101 -3.10 5.39 6.31
C ARG A 101 -4.58 5.49 6.61
N VAL A 102 -5.17 4.37 7.02
CA VAL A 102 -6.57 4.27 7.45
C VAL A 102 -6.58 4.06 8.95
N TYR A 103 -7.42 4.82 9.65
CA TYR A 103 -7.66 4.67 11.08
C TYR A 103 -9.15 4.49 11.32
N TRP A 104 -9.52 3.58 12.21
CA TRP A 104 -10.91 3.35 12.56
C TRP A 104 -11.12 3.05 14.04
N GLN A 105 -12.32 3.40 14.52
CA GLN A 105 -12.76 3.07 15.85
C GLN A 105 -13.88 2.02 15.81
N PRO A 106 -13.78 0.93 16.59
CA PRO A 106 -14.86 -0.04 16.70
C PRO A 106 -16.03 0.54 17.50
N GLY A 107 -17.24 0.26 17.02
CA GLY A 107 -18.50 0.50 17.69
C GLY A 107 -19.13 -0.79 18.23
N PRO A 108 -20.38 -0.73 18.70
CA PRO A 108 -21.10 -1.91 19.16
C PRO A 108 -21.26 -2.95 18.05
N ASN A 109 -21.43 -4.21 18.44
CA ASN A 109 -21.67 -5.34 17.52
C ASN A 109 -20.59 -5.53 16.44
N SER A 110 -19.33 -5.16 16.74
CA SER A 110 -18.20 -5.27 15.79
C SER A 110 -18.42 -4.50 14.48
N THR A 111 -19.12 -3.37 14.57
CA THR A 111 -19.33 -2.44 13.46
C THR A 111 -18.44 -1.20 13.61
N LEU A 112 -18.25 -0.48 12.52
CA LEU A 112 -17.48 0.75 12.45
C LEU A 112 -18.23 1.90 13.16
N ALA A 113 -17.60 2.54 14.15
CA ALA A 113 -18.14 3.77 14.74
C ALA A 113 -17.67 5.01 13.96
N SER A 114 -16.39 5.06 13.62
CA SER A 114 -15.77 6.16 12.89
C SER A 114 -14.57 5.66 12.08
N ILE A 115 -14.25 6.38 11.01
CA ILE A 115 -13.10 6.11 10.14
C ILE A 115 -12.50 7.43 9.64
N ARG A 116 -11.20 7.44 9.46
CA ARG A 116 -10.47 8.56 8.85
C ARG A 116 -9.27 8.07 8.03
N GLY A 117 -9.00 8.79 6.96
CA GLY A 117 -7.88 8.54 6.06
C GLY A 117 -6.86 9.67 6.11
N VAL A 118 -5.58 9.32 6.03
CA VAL A 118 -4.49 10.27 5.81
C VAL A 118 -3.63 9.78 4.65
N TYR A 119 -3.46 10.63 3.64
CA TYR A 119 -2.55 10.38 2.53
C TYR A 119 -1.41 11.39 2.59
N ARG A 120 -0.17 10.91 2.75
CA ARG A 120 0.98 11.79 2.94
C ARG A 120 2.27 11.19 2.42
N GLU A 121 3.20 12.07 2.10
CA GLU A 121 4.61 11.73 1.94
C GLU A 121 5.23 11.40 3.31
N GLU A 122 6.01 10.32 3.38
CA GLU A 122 6.75 9.91 4.59
C GLU A 122 8.25 10.23 4.49
N GLY A 123 8.64 10.98 3.46
CA GLY A 123 10.00 11.46 3.21
C GLY A 123 10.64 10.86 1.97
N CYS A 124 11.67 11.55 1.47
CA CYS A 124 12.58 11.08 0.43
C CYS A 124 13.96 10.79 1.02
N LEU A 125 14.63 9.73 0.54
CA LEU A 125 16.03 9.39 0.85
C LEU A 125 17.01 10.22 0.02
#